data_AF-A0A934W8L6-F1
#
_entry.id   AF-A0A934W8L6-F1
#
_cell.length_a   1.000
_cell.length_b   1.000
_cell.length_c   1.000
_cell.angle_alpha   90.00
_cell.angle_beta   90.00
_cell.angle_gamma   90.00
#
_symmetry.space_group_name_H-M   'P 1'
#
loop_
_entity.id
_entity.type
_entity.pdbx_description
1 polymer ?
#
loop_
_entity_poly.entity_id
_entity_poly.type
_entity_poly.pdbx_seq_one_letter_code
_entity_poly.pdbx_strand_id
1 'polypeptide(L)'
;MKVLNQATKAANQRVLTTLNSNDKERFSRYPVHEAEFWAKVFGMAADRKTAEKVLEEMGVLENEPCADNDRIYRCIETAKQKARRTLASH
;
A
#
# COMPACT_ATOMS: atom_id res chain seq x y z
N MET A 1 4.55 -11.42 8.39
CA MET A 1 4.77 -10.73 7.09
C MET A 1 4.49 -9.24 7.23
N LYS A 2 5.25 -8.39 6.53
CA LYS A 2 5.09 -6.92 6.50
C LYS A 2 3.90 -6.49 5.61
N VAL A 3 3.12 -5.49 6.02
CA VAL A 3 1.97 -4.89 5.29
C VAL A 3 2.40 -4.43 3.90
N LEU A 4 3.52 -3.70 3.82
CA LEU A 4 4.08 -3.22 2.56
C LEU A 4 4.39 -4.39 1.61
N ASN A 5 4.99 -5.47 2.13
CA ASN A 5 5.28 -6.66 1.32
C ASN A 5 3.99 -7.34 0.81
N GLN A 6 2.91 -7.35 1.59
CA GLN A 6 1.64 -7.91 1.16
C GLN A 6 0.96 -7.02 0.10
N ALA A 7 0.99 -5.70 0.28
CA ALA A 7 0.46 -4.74 -0.68
C ALA A 7 1.22 -4.81 -2.02
N THR A 8 2.56 -4.82 -1.98
CA THR A 8 3.41 -4.96 -3.16
C THR A 8 3.19 -6.29 -3.88
N LYS A 9 3.12 -7.41 -3.16
CA LYS A 9 2.82 -8.72 -3.76
C LYS A 9 1.43 -8.75 -4.39
N ALA A 10 0.42 -8.19 -3.73
CA ALA A 10 -0.94 -8.15 -4.25
C ALA A 10 -1.05 -7.31 -5.53
N ALA A 11 -0.44 -6.12 -5.55
CA ALA A 11 -0.39 -5.27 -6.73
C ALA A 11 0.34 -5.98 -7.89
N ASN A 12 1.52 -6.55 -7.63
CA ASN A 12 2.27 -7.30 -8.65
C ASN A 12 1.51 -8.53 -9.15
N GLN A 13 0.82 -9.28 -8.28
CA GLN A 13 0.04 -10.45 -8.71
C GLN A 13 -1.10 -10.03 -9.63
N ARG A 14 -1.79 -8.93 -9.32
CA ARG A 14 -2.85 -8.38 -10.15
C ARG A 14 -2.30 -7.91 -11.50
N VAL A 15 -1.15 -7.23 -11.50
CA VAL A 15 -0.41 -6.86 -12.72
C VAL A 15 -0.09 -8.09 -13.57
N LEU A 16 0.53 -9.12 -12.98
CA LEU A 16 0.87 -10.36 -13.68
C LEU A 16 -0.38 -11.09 -14.22
N THR A 17 -1.50 -11.02 -13.49
CA THR A 17 -2.77 -11.61 -13.94
C THR A 17 -3.34 -10.85 -15.14
N THR A 18 -3.27 -9.50 -15.11
CA THR A 18 -3.69 -8.65 -16.23
C THR A 18 -2.76 -8.78 -17.43
N LEU A 19 -1.44 -8.89 -17.24
CA LEU A 19 -0.44 -9.09 -18.30
C LEU A 19 -0.51 -10.46 -18.99
N ASN A 20 -1.08 -11.47 -18.32
CA ASN A 20 -1.35 -12.77 -18.93
C ASN A 20 -2.63 -12.79 -19.79
N SER A 21 -3.41 -11.70 -19.81
CA SER A 21 -4.39 -11.43 -20.87
C SER A 21 -3.64 -10.88 -22.10
N ASN A 22 -4.13 -11.13 -23.32
CA ASN A 22 -3.36 -11.06 -24.58
C ASN A 22 -2.64 -9.72 -24.93
N ASP A 23 -2.73 -8.68 -24.11
CA ASP A 23 -2.03 -7.42 -24.28
C ASP A 23 -0.65 -7.43 -23.62
N LYS A 24 0.36 -7.80 -24.42
CA LYS A 24 1.78 -7.74 -24.07
C LYS A 24 2.27 -6.29 -24.01
N GLU A 25 1.96 -5.57 -22.94
CA GLU A 25 2.63 -4.29 -22.70
C GLU A 25 4.06 -4.50 -22.19
N ARG A 26 5.01 -3.79 -22.84
CA ARG A 26 6.41 -3.68 -22.40
C ARG A 26 6.49 -2.74 -21.19
N PHE A 27 6.21 -3.24 -19.99
CA PHE A 27 6.60 -2.54 -18.77
C PHE A 27 7.55 -3.37 -17.92
N SER A 28 8.27 -2.66 -17.04
CA SER A 28 9.23 -3.17 -16.03
C SER A 28 8.87 -4.57 -15.54
N ARG A 29 9.86 -5.44 -15.30
CA ARG A 29 9.64 -6.82 -14.78
C ARG A 29 8.80 -6.85 -13.48
N TYR A 30 8.61 -5.71 -12.80
CA TYR A 30 7.78 -5.57 -11.61
C TYR A 30 7.10 -4.18 -11.54
N PRO A 31 6.06 -3.89 -12.33
CA PRO A 31 5.32 -2.64 -12.21
C PRO A 31 4.41 -2.76 -10.98
N VAL A 32 4.70 -2.01 -9.92
CA VAL A 32 3.74 -1.85 -8.82
C VAL A 32 2.78 -0.73 -9.22
N HIS A 33 1.50 -1.04 -9.42
CA HIS A 33 0.50 0.00 -9.61
C HIS A 33 0.23 0.71 -8.28
N GLU A 34 0.71 1.95 -8.20
CA GLU A 34 0.61 2.80 -7.02
C GLU A 34 -0.82 2.88 -6.46
N ALA A 35 -1.83 3.03 -7.33
CA ALA A 35 -3.23 3.10 -6.92
C ALA A 35 -3.71 1.81 -6.23
N GLU A 36 -3.36 0.64 -6.77
CA GLU A 36 -3.75 -0.66 -6.20
C GLU A 36 -3.01 -0.95 -4.91
N PHE A 37 -1.72 -0.59 -4.86
CA PHE A 37 -0.90 -0.68 -3.66
C PHE A 37 -1.55 0.11 -2.51
N TRP A 38 -1.86 1.40 -2.72
CA TRP A 38 -2.46 2.22 -1.68
C TRP A 38 -3.87 1.78 -1.30
N ALA A 39 -4.67 1.33 -2.28
CA ALA A 39 -5.99 0.74 -1.98
C ALA A 39 -5.87 -0.46 -1.03
N LYS A 40 -4.86 -1.31 -1.21
CA LYS A 40 -4.60 -2.44 -0.32
C LYS A 40 -4.15 -1.99 1.07
N VAL A 41 -3.21 -1.04 1.14
CA VAL A 41 -2.77 -0.45 2.42
C VAL A 41 -3.96 0.15 3.18
N PHE A 42 -4.83 0.89 2.50
CA PHE A 42 -6.03 1.46 3.12
C PHE A 42 -7.03 0.39 3.58
N GLY A 43 -7.18 -0.69 2.83
CA GLY A 43 -7.99 -1.84 3.27
C GLY A 43 -7.43 -2.49 4.53
N MET A 44 -6.12 -2.63 4.63
CA MET A 44 -5.45 -3.15 5.83
C MET A 44 -5.50 -2.15 7.00
N ALA A 45 -5.51 -0.85 6.73
CA ALA A 45 -5.72 0.19 7.74
C ALA A 45 -7.14 0.15 8.33
N ALA A 46 -8.12 -0.31 7.55
CA ALA A 46 -9.51 -0.48 7.98
C ALA A 46 -9.77 -1.78 8.75
N ASP A 47 -8.82 -2.73 8.77
CA ASP A 47 -8.91 -3.95 9.57
C ASP A 47 -8.15 -3.79 10.89
N ARG A 48 -8.84 -3.97 12.02
CA ARG A 48 -8.28 -3.86 13.37
C ARG A 48 -7.03 -4.73 13.56
N LYS A 49 -7.02 -5.94 12.99
CA LYS A 49 -5.90 -6.89 13.16
C LYS A 49 -4.61 -6.39 12.51
N THR A 50 -4.72 -5.52 11.52
CA THR A 50 -3.57 -5.01 10.75
C THR A 50 -3.35 -3.51 10.91
N ALA A 51 -4.30 -2.78 11.52
CA ALA A 51 -4.23 -1.33 11.69
C ALA A 51 -3.01 -0.87 12.51
N GLU A 52 -2.68 -1.52 13.62
CA GLU A 52 -1.46 -1.21 14.40
C GLU A 52 -0.20 -1.34 13.55
N LYS A 53 -0.14 -2.41 12.76
CA LYS A 53 0.99 -2.69 11.89
C LYS A 53 1.11 -1.72 10.73
N VAL A 54 -0.02 -1.24 10.21
CA VAL A 54 -0.04 -0.17 9.21
C VAL A 54 0.56 1.11 9.81
N LEU A 55 0.24 1.46 11.06
CA LEU A 55 0.81 2.64 11.70
C LEU A 55 2.34 2.54 11.85
N GLU A 56 2.81 1.39 12.31
CA GLU A 56 4.24 1.11 12.45
C GLU A 56 4.96 1.24 11.10
N GLU A 57 4.48 0.53 10.07
CA GLU A 57 5.15 0.50 8.77
C GLU A 57 5.03 1.82 8.00
N MET A 58 3.92 2.55 8.14
CA MET A 58 3.78 3.90 7.57
C MET A 58 4.68 4.92 8.27
N GLY A 59 4.91 4.78 9.58
CA GLY A 59 5.85 5.61 10.33
C GLY A 59 7.29 5.41 9.87
N VAL A 60 7.67 4.19 9.48
CA VAL A 60 8.96 3.94 8.84
C VAL A 60 9.01 4.58 7.46
N LEU A 61 7.96 4.38 6.64
CA LEU A 61 7.90 4.89 5.27
C LEU A 61 7.91 6.43 5.20
N GLU A 62 7.38 7.13 6.21
CA GLU A 62 7.40 8.59 6.31
C GLU A 62 8.83 9.16 6.41
N ASN A 63 9.79 8.37 6.88
CA ASN A 63 11.21 8.77 7.00
C ASN A 63 12.06 8.35 5.79
N GLU A 64 11.46 7.70 4.80
CA GLU A 64 12.16 7.27 3.58
C GLU A 64 12.15 8.39 2.52
N PRO A 65 13.15 8.47 1.61
CA PRO A 65 13.20 9.50 0.58
C PRO A 65 11.98 9.55 -0.36
N CYS A 66 11.21 8.47 -0.43
CA CYS A 66 9.97 8.46 -1.21
C CYS A 66 8.86 9.33 -0.61
N ALA A 67 8.93 9.66 0.68
CA ALA A 67 7.99 10.55 1.37
C ALA A 67 8.17 12.02 0.98
N ASP A 68 9.31 12.42 0.39
CA ASP A 68 9.50 13.77 -0.17
C ASP A 68 8.53 14.07 -1.33
N ASN A 69 7.93 13.03 -1.91
CA ASN A 69 6.85 13.20 -2.88
C ASN A 69 5.54 13.48 -2.15
N ASP A 70 5.00 14.70 -2.31
CA ASP A 70 3.73 15.15 -1.74
C ASP A 70 2.58 14.15 -1.89
N ARG A 71 2.50 13.47 -3.04
CA ARG A 71 1.44 12.48 -3.30
C ARG A 71 1.60 11.27 -2.38
N ILE A 72 2.82 10.76 -2.27
CA ILE A 72 3.17 9.62 -1.41
C ILE A 72 2.94 10.00 0.06
N TYR A 73 3.39 11.18 0.47
CA TYR A 73 3.17 11.70 1.82
C TYR A 73 1.68 11.74 2.20
N ARG A 74 0.82 12.29 1.32
CA ARG A 74 -0.63 12.31 1.53
C ARG A 74 -1.23 10.91 1.68
N CYS A 75 -0.74 9.94 0.90
CA CYS A 75 -1.18 8.56 1.02
C CYS A 75 -0.75 7.92 2.35
N ILE A 76 0.48 8.17 2.79
CA ILE A 76 0.99 7.72 4.11
C ILE A 76 0.12 8.29 5.23
N GLU A 77 -0.12 9.60 5.23
CA GLU A 77 -0.95 10.25 6.25
C GLU A 77 -2.39 9.74 6.23
N THR A 78 -2.97 9.52 5.05
CA THR A 78 -4.31 8.94 4.92
C THR A 78 -4.37 7.52 5.51
N ALA A 79 -3.36 6.69 5.27
CA ALA A 79 -3.27 5.35 5.84
C ALA A 79 -3.18 5.39 7.37
N LYS A 80 -2.34 6.29 7.91
CA LYS A 80 -2.19 6.50 9.36
C LYS A 80 -3.49 6.98 9.99
N GLN A 81 -4.16 7.97 9.40
CA GLN A 81 -5.43 8.48 9.91
C GLN A 81 -6.51 7.40 9.94
N LYS A 82 -6.62 6.60 8.87
CA LYS A 82 -7.56 5.47 8.82
C LYS A 82 -7.26 4.45 9.91
N ALA A 83 -6.00 4.02 10.04
CA ALA A 83 -5.62 3.05 11.06
C ALA A 83 -5.87 3.56 12.50
N ARG A 84 -5.56 4.82 12.80
CA ARG A 84 -5.87 5.45 14.10
C ARG A 84 -7.37 5.43 14.38
N ARG A 85 -8.21 5.78 13.40
CA ARG A 85 -9.68 5.75 13.54
C ARG A 85 -10.18 4.34 13.80
N THR A 86 -9.68 3.34 13.06
CA THR A 86 -10.04 1.93 13.24
C THR A 86 -9.72 1.43 14.64
N LEU A 87 -8.57 1.81 15.19
CA LEU A 87 -8.16 1.43 16.55
C LEU A 87 -8.94 2.19 17.64
N ALA A 88 -9.30 3.45 17.40
CA ALA A 88 -10.04 4.26 18.37
C ALA A 88 -11.55 3.96 18.43
N SER A 89 -12.13 3.37 17.38
CA SER A 89 -13.58 3.13 17.27
C SER A 89 -14.05 1.85 17.97
N HIS A 90 -13.19 1.17 18.72
CA HIS A 90 -13.43 -0.15 19.33
C HIS A 90 -12.65 -0.34 20.62
#